data_AF-A0AAW0JQ68-F1
#
_entry.id   AF-A0AAW0JQ68-F1
#
_cell.length_a   1.000
_cell.length_b   1.000
_cell.length_c   1.000
_cell.angle_alpha   90.00
_cell.angle_beta   90.00
_cell.angle_gamma   90.00
#
_symmetry.space_group_name_H-M   'P 1'
#
loop_
_entity.id
_entity.type
_entity.pdbx_description
1 polymer ?
#
loop_
_entity_poly.entity_id
_entity_poly.type
_entity_poly.pdbx_seq_one_letter_code
_entity_poly.pdbx_strand_id
1 'polypeptide(L)'
;MASPILFFGLLAFIFIAALASDPSPLQDFCIADTNSQVWLSCFLFAMWWSVAVLLNGLACKDPTLVEANDFSSSGLHIAGNTSNPAGFSMASPILFFGLLAFIFIAALASDPSPLQDFCIADTNSQVLLNGLACKDPTLVEANDFSSSGLHIAGNTSNPAGFSVTSAQIPGLNTLGISLFRFDYAPWGVNSPHIHHRATEILTVLEVFGSKPQIPSDVLVKAFQVDNNVVNYIRSKF
;
A
#
# COMPACT_ATOMS: atom_id res chain seq x y z
N MET A 1 -34.45 14.84 -28.93
CA MET A 1 -35.17 14.76 -27.64
C MET A 1 -34.81 13.40 -27.02
N ALA A 2 -33.81 13.38 -26.15
CA ALA A 2 -33.47 12.17 -25.39
C ALA A 2 -34.60 11.87 -24.39
N SER A 3 -34.99 10.61 -24.24
CA SER A 3 -36.12 10.26 -23.38
C SER A 3 -35.79 10.54 -21.90
N PRO A 4 -36.76 10.99 -21.09
CA PRO A 4 -36.55 11.23 -19.66
C PRO A 4 -36.10 9.97 -18.89
N ILE A 5 -36.28 8.77 -19.46
CA ILE A 5 -35.85 7.49 -18.88
C ILE A 5 -34.31 7.39 -18.80
N LEU A 6 -33.60 7.93 -19.79
CA LEU A 6 -32.13 7.97 -19.77
C LEU A 6 -31.58 8.92 -18.68
N PHE A 7 -32.32 9.99 -18.38
CA PHE A 7 -31.91 10.97 -17.37
C PHE A 7 -32.16 10.46 -15.94
N PHE A 8 -33.28 9.77 -15.70
CA PHE A 8 -33.55 9.11 -14.42
C PHE A 8 -32.69 7.86 -14.20
N GLY A 9 -32.33 7.11 -15.26
CA GLY A 9 -31.38 6.00 -15.17
C GLY A 9 -29.97 6.45 -14.77
N LEU A 10 -29.51 7.61 -15.27
CA LEU A 10 -28.22 8.20 -14.88
C LEU A 10 -28.23 8.68 -13.43
N LEU A 11 -29.32 9.33 -12.99
CA LEU A 11 -29.47 9.81 -11.60
C LEU A 11 -29.63 8.67 -10.58
N ALA A 12 -30.26 7.56 -10.96
CA ALA A 12 -30.33 6.36 -10.11
C ALA A 12 -28.97 5.67 -9.95
N PHE A 13 -28.12 5.68 -10.99
CA PHE A 13 -26.73 5.20 -10.90
C PHE A 13 -25.82 6.13 -10.09
N ILE A 14 -26.11 7.44 -10.04
CA ILE A 14 -25.39 8.40 -9.19
C ILE A 14 -25.65 8.14 -7.69
N PHE A 15 -26.79 7.55 -7.34
CA PHE A 15 -27.12 7.18 -5.95
C PHE A 15 -26.71 5.75 -5.55
N ILE A 16 -26.37 4.90 -6.52
CA ILE A 16 -25.71 3.61 -6.31
C ILE A 16 -24.24 3.71 -6.75
N ALA A 17 -23.59 4.83 -6.45
CA ALA A 17 -22.25 4.74 -5.89
C ALA A 17 -22.42 4.31 -4.43
N ALA A 18 -22.98 3.10 -4.21
CA ALA A 18 -22.64 2.37 -3.02
C ALA A 18 -21.11 2.36 -3.02
N LEU A 19 -20.52 2.72 -1.89
CA LEU A 19 -19.11 2.52 -1.62
C LEU A 19 -18.81 1.02 -1.78
N ALA A 20 -18.68 0.55 -3.02
CA ALA A 20 -17.99 -0.68 -3.37
C ALA A 20 -16.49 -0.37 -3.33
N SER A 21 -16.07 0.27 -2.24
CA SER A 21 -14.74 0.08 -1.72
C SER A 21 -14.69 -1.37 -1.28
N ASP A 22 -13.75 -2.14 -1.82
CA ASP A 22 -13.45 -3.46 -1.30
C ASP A 22 -13.33 -3.33 0.22
N PRO A 23 -14.07 -4.14 1.00
CA PRO A 23 -13.99 -4.08 2.45
C PRO A 23 -12.52 -4.21 2.85
N SER A 24 -12.04 -3.28 3.66
CA SER A 24 -10.65 -3.30 4.11
C SER A 24 -10.34 -4.68 4.69
N PRO A 25 -9.22 -5.30 4.29
CA PRO A 25 -8.89 -6.63 4.74
C PRO A 25 -8.81 -6.63 6.28
N LEU A 26 -9.49 -7.59 6.91
CA LEU A 26 -9.48 -7.77 8.37
C LEU A 26 -8.30 -8.62 8.87
N GLN A 27 -7.33 -8.89 7.99
CA GLN A 27 -6.17 -9.75 8.21
C GLN A 27 -5.10 -9.47 7.15
N ASP A 28 -3.87 -9.95 7.37
CA ASP A 28 -2.72 -9.69 6.48
C ASP A 28 -2.95 -10.11 5.02
N PHE A 29 -3.63 -11.24 4.82
CA PHE A 29 -4.01 -11.75 3.51
C PHE A 29 -5.28 -12.61 3.58
N CYS A 30 -6.04 -12.65 2.50
CA CYS A 30 -7.14 -13.58 2.27
C CYS A 30 -6.98 -14.12 0.84
N ILE A 31 -6.32 -15.28 0.69
CA ILE A 31 -6.25 -15.94 -0.61
C ILE A 31 -7.63 -16.52 -0.90
N ALA A 32 -8.23 -16.11 -2.02
CA ALA A 32 -9.57 -16.55 -2.38
C ALA A 32 -9.62 -18.07 -2.55
N ASP A 33 -10.49 -18.74 -1.80
CA ASP A 33 -10.80 -20.15 -2.00
C ASP A 33 -11.75 -20.30 -3.20
N THR A 34 -11.17 -20.59 -4.35
CA THR A 34 -11.91 -20.79 -5.61
C THR A 34 -12.70 -22.10 -5.64
N ASN A 35 -12.51 -23.00 -4.67
CA ASN A 35 -13.25 -24.27 -4.57
C ASN A 35 -14.46 -24.17 -3.64
N SER A 36 -14.59 -23.08 -2.88
CA SER A 36 -15.71 -22.85 -1.98
C SER A 36 -16.98 -22.54 -2.76
N GLN A 37 -18.01 -23.38 -2.59
CA GLN A 37 -19.34 -23.25 -3.22
C GLN A 37 -20.19 -22.18 -2.49
N VAL A 38 -19.70 -20.95 -2.37
CA VAL A 38 -20.48 -19.83 -1.86
C VAL A 38 -21.20 -19.18 -3.04
N TRP A 39 -22.52 -19.40 -3.14
CA TRP A 39 -23.34 -18.88 -4.22
C TRP A 39 -23.50 -17.37 -4.10
N LEU A 40 -22.97 -16.63 -5.08
CA LEU A 40 -23.23 -15.20 -5.26
C LEU A 40 -24.65 -15.01 -5.83
N SER A 41 -25.66 -14.86 -4.98
CA SER A 41 -27.03 -14.59 -5.44
C SER A 41 -27.22 -13.10 -5.74
N CYS A 42 -27.09 -12.73 -7.02
CA CYS A 42 -27.77 -11.54 -7.54
C CYS A 42 -29.28 -11.78 -7.46
N PHE A 43 -29.98 -10.89 -6.75
CA PHE A 43 -31.43 -10.93 -6.52
C PHE A 43 -32.25 -11.38 -7.73
N LEU A 44 -32.97 -12.50 -7.59
CA LEU A 44 -34.33 -12.75 -8.10
C LEU A 44 -34.90 -13.98 -7.37
N PHE A 45 -36.11 -13.84 -6.82
CA PHE A 45 -36.90 -14.79 -6.01
C PHE A 45 -36.65 -16.30 -6.22
N ALA A 46 -36.42 -17.05 -5.12
CA ALA A 46 -37.25 -18.20 -4.70
C ALA A 46 -36.73 -18.83 -3.40
N MET A 47 -37.66 -19.13 -2.50
CA MET A 47 -37.48 -19.85 -1.24
C MET A 47 -36.91 -21.26 -1.48
N TRP A 48 -35.91 -21.68 -0.69
CA TRP A 48 -35.78 -23.01 -0.08
C TRP A 48 -34.62 -23.03 0.93
N TRP A 49 -34.80 -23.79 2.00
CA TRP A 49 -33.89 -23.89 3.16
C TRP A 49 -32.52 -24.47 2.77
N SER A 50 -31.57 -23.57 2.54
CA SER A 50 -30.15 -23.78 2.82
C SER A 50 -29.69 -22.51 3.54
N VAL A 51 -29.04 -22.63 4.70
CA VAL A 51 -28.39 -21.47 5.33
C VAL A 51 -27.16 -21.14 4.47
N ALA A 52 -27.38 -20.46 3.35
CA ALA A 52 -26.31 -19.92 2.55
C ALA A 52 -25.71 -18.75 3.35
N VAL A 53 -24.44 -18.88 3.73
CA VAL A 53 -23.69 -17.75 4.25
C VAL A 53 -23.43 -16.82 3.07
N LEU A 54 -24.18 -15.72 2.98
CA LEU A 54 -23.88 -14.67 2.01
C LEU A 54 -22.63 -13.93 2.47
N LEU A 55 -21.56 -14.01 1.68
CA LEU A 55 -20.35 -13.23 1.85
C LEU A 55 -20.26 -12.22 0.70
N ASN A 56 -19.88 -10.98 1.01
CA ASN A 56 -19.41 -10.06 -0.01
C ASN A 56 -17.99 -10.48 -0.41
N GLY A 57 -17.83 -11.10 -1.58
CA GLY A 57 -16.55 -11.60 -2.09
C GLY A 57 -16.41 -13.12 -2.06
N LEU A 58 -15.18 -13.62 -2.06
CA LEU A 58 -14.87 -15.06 -1.96
C LEU A 58 -14.47 -15.41 -0.52
N ALA A 59 -14.75 -16.65 -0.10
CA ALA A 59 -14.24 -17.16 1.15
C ALA A 59 -12.69 -17.20 1.12
N CYS A 60 -12.06 -17.02 2.27
CA CYS A 60 -10.61 -17.13 2.40
C CYS A 60 -10.20 -18.60 2.54
N LYS A 61 -9.12 -19.00 1.87
CA LYS A 61 -8.37 -20.21 2.17
C LYS A 61 -7.86 -20.16 3.61
N ASP A 62 -7.82 -21.31 4.29
CA ASP A 62 -7.25 -21.44 5.64
C ASP A 62 -5.82 -20.87 5.66
N PRO A 63 -5.50 -19.88 6.52
CA PRO A 63 -4.16 -19.28 6.60
C PRO A 63 -3.02 -20.29 6.85
N THR A 64 -3.31 -21.42 7.49
CA THR A 64 -2.32 -22.49 7.76
C THR A 64 -1.96 -23.32 6.53
N LEU A 65 -2.77 -23.24 5.47
CA LEU A 65 -2.59 -23.99 4.21
C LEU A 65 -2.07 -23.10 3.07
N VAL A 66 -1.74 -21.84 3.37
CA VAL A 66 -1.22 -20.88 2.41
C VAL A 66 0.26 -21.10 2.15
N GLU A 67 0.63 -21.16 0.88
CA GLU A 67 2.00 -21.34 0.42
C GLU A 67 2.50 -20.11 -0.33
N ALA A 68 3.83 -19.94 -0.46
CA ALA A 68 4.42 -18.81 -1.17
C ALA A 68 3.94 -18.70 -2.64
N ASN A 69 3.61 -19.83 -3.28
CA ASN A 69 3.11 -19.86 -4.64
C ASN A 69 1.72 -19.21 -4.79
N ASP A 70 0.91 -19.15 -3.72
CA ASP A 70 -0.41 -18.51 -3.75
C ASP A 70 -0.30 -16.98 -3.93
N PHE A 71 0.87 -16.39 -3.67
CA PHE A 71 1.16 -14.96 -3.88
C PHE A 71 1.86 -14.65 -5.20
N SER A 72 2.13 -15.68 -6.02
CA SER A 72 2.83 -15.54 -7.29
C SER A 72 1.88 -15.80 -8.45
N SER A 73 1.72 -14.82 -9.36
CA SER A 73 0.98 -15.02 -10.60
C SER A 73 1.93 -15.02 -11.80
N SER A 74 1.84 -16.05 -12.63
CA SER A 74 2.66 -16.20 -13.84
C SER A 74 1.87 -15.96 -15.13
N GLY A 75 0.64 -15.46 -15.09
CA GLY A 75 -0.20 -15.31 -16.30
C GLY A 75 0.23 -14.22 -17.28
N LEU A 76 1.02 -13.23 -16.85
CA LEU A 76 1.29 -12.02 -17.65
C LEU A 76 2.21 -12.26 -18.86
N HIS A 77 2.99 -13.35 -18.87
CA HIS A 77 3.83 -13.71 -20.01
C HIS A 77 3.05 -14.40 -21.16
N ILE A 78 1.78 -14.76 -20.92
CA ILE A 78 0.92 -15.38 -21.93
C ILE A 78 0.16 -14.26 -22.64
N ALA A 79 0.40 -14.10 -23.94
CA ALA A 79 -0.33 -13.13 -24.75
C ALA A 79 -1.85 -13.43 -24.68
N GLY A 80 -2.65 -12.41 -24.34
CA GLY A 80 -4.10 -12.55 -24.24
C GLY A 80 -4.70 -13.04 -25.55
N ASN A 81 -5.68 -13.94 -25.47
CA ASN A 81 -6.39 -14.43 -26.65
C ASN A 81 -7.27 -13.30 -27.24
N THR A 82 -6.85 -12.72 -28.37
CA THR A 82 -7.59 -11.66 -29.07
C THR A 82 -8.56 -12.18 -30.13
N SER A 83 -8.77 -13.51 -30.23
CA SER A 83 -9.67 -14.10 -31.23
C SER A 83 -11.11 -14.18 -30.72
N ASN A 84 -11.79 -13.04 -30.67
CA ASN A 84 -13.25 -13.01 -30.61
C ASN A 84 -13.84 -12.78 -32.03
N PRO A 85 -14.91 -13.49 -32.43
CA PRO A 85 -15.59 -13.23 -33.69
C PRO A 85 -16.48 -11.96 -33.65
N ALA A 86 -16.66 -11.39 -32.47
CA ALA A 86 -17.25 -10.06 -32.28
C ALA A 86 -16.12 -9.03 -32.19
N GLY A 87 -15.47 -8.75 -33.34
CA GLY A 87 -14.57 -7.61 -33.45
C GLY A 87 -15.26 -6.40 -32.84
N PHE A 88 -14.67 -5.82 -31.80
CA PHE A 88 -15.23 -4.68 -31.10
C PHE A 88 -15.44 -3.56 -32.11
N SER A 89 -16.68 -3.39 -32.58
CA SER A 89 -17.07 -2.19 -33.30
C SER A 89 -16.79 -1.04 -32.34
N MET A 90 -15.88 -0.14 -32.75
CA MET A 90 -15.50 1.03 -31.98
C MET A 90 -16.74 1.93 -31.83
N ALA A 91 -17.58 1.63 -30.84
CA ALA A 91 -18.49 2.59 -30.27
C ALA A 91 -17.62 3.72 -29.75
N SER A 92 -17.65 4.86 -30.45
CA SER A 92 -17.01 6.15 -30.21
C SER A 92 -15.82 6.13 -29.23
N PRO A 93 -14.58 6.43 -29.65
CA PRO A 93 -13.43 6.50 -28.73
C PRO A 93 -13.67 7.40 -27.51
N ILE A 94 -14.58 8.37 -27.61
CA ILE A 94 -15.02 9.25 -26.52
C ILE A 94 -15.69 8.45 -25.38
N LEU A 95 -16.48 7.43 -25.70
CA LEU A 95 -17.15 6.57 -24.71
C LEU A 95 -16.13 5.64 -24.02
N PHE A 96 -15.15 5.11 -24.76
CA PHE A 96 -14.07 4.30 -24.20
C PHE A 96 -13.15 5.12 -23.29
N PHE A 97 -12.70 6.31 -23.72
CA PHE A 97 -11.89 7.21 -22.89
C PHE A 97 -12.69 7.77 -21.72
N GLY A 98 -13.99 8.03 -21.88
CA GLY A 98 -14.88 8.43 -20.79
C GLY A 98 -15.07 7.35 -19.73
N LEU A 99 -15.25 6.08 -20.14
CA LEU A 99 -15.37 4.94 -19.24
C LEU A 99 -14.04 4.64 -18.54
N LEU A 100 -12.92 4.75 -19.26
CA LEU A 100 -11.57 4.59 -18.71
C LEU A 100 -11.24 5.70 -17.70
N ALA A 101 -11.65 6.94 -17.96
CA ALA A 101 -11.53 8.04 -17.00
C ALA A 101 -12.43 7.85 -15.77
N PHE A 102 -13.57 7.16 -15.90
CA PHE A 102 -14.46 6.80 -14.78
C PHE A 102 -13.93 5.62 -13.93
N ILE A 103 -13.15 4.71 -14.51
CA ILE A 103 -12.46 3.63 -13.78
C ILE A 103 -11.34 4.19 -12.88
N PHE A 104 -10.83 5.39 -13.17
CA PHE A 104 -9.85 6.11 -12.36
C PHE A 104 -10.44 6.77 -11.09
N ILE A 105 -11.56 6.26 -10.55
CA ILE A 105 -11.88 6.52 -9.14
C ILE A 105 -10.80 5.77 -8.34
N ALA A 106 -9.76 6.49 -7.96
CA ALA A 106 -8.66 5.97 -7.17
C ALA A 106 -9.24 5.37 -5.89
N ALA A 107 -9.17 4.05 -5.74
CA ALA A 107 -9.32 3.41 -4.46
C ALA A 107 -8.17 3.89 -3.57
N LEU A 108 -8.44 4.91 -2.77
CA LEU A 108 -7.52 5.40 -1.76
C LEU A 108 -7.65 4.47 -0.56
N ALA A 109 -6.81 3.44 -0.52
CA ALA A 109 -6.60 2.65 0.69
C ALA A 109 -5.49 3.33 1.50
N SER A 110 -5.82 3.70 2.73
CA SER A 110 -4.88 4.19 3.74
C SER A 110 -5.21 3.53 5.08
N ASP A 111 -4.32 3.70 6.06
CA ASP A 111 -4.64 3.31 7.43
C ASP A 111 -5.91 4.03 7.92
N PRO A 112 -6.74 3.36 8.75
CA PRO A 112 -7.95 3.96 9.32
C PRO A 112 -7.64 5.20 10.15
N SER A 113 -8.51 6.21 10.08
CA SER A 113 -8.39 7.40 10.94
C SER A 113 -8.50 7.03 12.43
N PRO A 114 -7.72 7.67 13.31
CA PRO A 114 -7.82 7.45 14.74
C PRO A 114 -9.17 7.94 15.27
N LEU A 115 -9.74 7.22 16.25
CA LEU A 115 -11.02 7.56 16.88
C LEU A 115 -10.86 8.27 18.24
N GLN A 116 -9.62 8.44 18.69
CA GLN A 116 -9.23 9.08 19.94
C GLN A 116 -7.83 9.70 19.79
N ASP A 117 -7.41 10.51 20.76
CA ASP A 117 -6.14 11.24 20.70
C ASP A 117 -4.91 10.33 20.56
N PHE A 118 -4.91 9.18 21.26
CA PHE A 118 -3.84 8.19 21.16
C PHE A 118 -4.35 6.77 21.43
N CYS A 119 -3.65 5.79 20.88
CA CYS A 119 -3.82 4.37 21.17
C CYS A 119 -2.43 3.72 21.14
N ILE A 120 -1.71 3.75 22.27
CA ILE A 120 -0.38 3.13 22.36
C ILE A 120 -0.50 1.64 22.06
N ALA A 121 0.31 1.11 21.14
CA ALA A 121 0.34 -0.32 20.86
C ALA A 121 0.68 -1.15 22.11
N ASP A 122 -0.20 -2.07 22.48
CA ASP A 122 0.07 -3.10 23.48
C ASP A 122 0.61 -4.37 22.80
N THR A 123 1.93 -4.54 22.85
CA THR A 123 2.62 -5.70 22.27
C THR A 123 2.44 -6.99 23.10
N ASN A 124 1.84 -6.92 24.30
CA ASN A 124 1.60 -8.08 25.15
C ASN A 124 0.16 -8.59 25.05
N SER A 125 -0.72 -7.86 24.36
CA SER A 125 -2.10 -8.28 24.16
C SER A 125 -2.18 -9.54 23.31
N GLN A 126 -3.06 -10.46 23.69
CA GLN A 126 -3.36 -11.68 22.93
C GLN A 126 -4.54 -11.49 21.96
N VAL A 127 -5.13 -10.30 21.92
CA VAL A 127 -6.28 -9.99 21.07
C VAL A 127 -5.81 -9.74 19.64
N LEU A 128 -6.38 -10.47 18.68
CA LEU A 128 -6.12 -10.28 17.26
C LEU A 128 -7.16 -9.33 16.65
N LEU A 129 -6.69 -8.28 16.01
CA LEU A 129 -7.48 -7.28 15.30
C LEU A 129 -6.63 -6.62 14.20
N ASN A 130 -7.25 -5.77 13.38
CA ASN A 130 -6.51 -4.94 12.43
C ASN A 130 -5.64 -3.91 13.16
N GLY A 131 -4.32 -4.07 13.06
CA GLY A 131 -3.37 -3.24 13.80
C GLY A 131 -3.01 -3.87 15.14
N LEU A 132 -2.95 -3.07 16.20
CA LEU A 132 -2.60 -3.52 17.55
C LEU A 132 -3.60 -3.02 18.58
N ALA A 133 -3.84 -3.82 19.61
CA ALA A 133 -4.65 -3.42 20.75
C ALA A 133 -4.03 -2.20 21.46
N CYS A 134 -4.88 -1.38 22.09
CA CYS A 134 -4.41 -0.23 22.85
C CYS A 134 -4.02 -0.62 24.27
N LYS A 135 -2.89 -0.10 24.76
CA LYS A 135 -2.51 -0.07 26.17
C LYS A 135 -3.55 0.73 26.97
N ASP A 136 -3.74 0.39 28.25
CA ASP A 136 -4.60 1.15 29.17
C ASP A 136 -4.13 2.62 29.22
N PRO A 137 -4.99 3.62 28.94
CA PRO A 137 -4.65 5.04 28.98
C PRO A 137 -4.05 5.51 30.31
N THR A 138 -4.38 4.85 31.43
CA THR A 138 -3.86 5.18 32.75
C THR A 138 -2.41 4.74 32.98
N LEU A 139 -1.90 3.85 32.12
CA LEU A 139 -0.53 3.33 32.16
C LEU A 139 0.38 3.97 31.10
N VAL A 140 -0.14 4.92 30.32
CA VAL A 140 0.60 5.58 29.24
C VAL A 140 1.60 6.57 29.81
N GLU A 141 2.83 6.50 29.31
CA GLU A 141 3.93 7.38 29.70
C GLU A 141 4.48 8.14 28.49
N ALA A 142 5.19 9.25 28.73
CA ALA A 142 5.80 10.04 27.66
C ALA A 142 6.75 9.22 26.78
N ASN A 143 7.41 8.22 27.35
CA ASN A 143 8.34 7.34 26.63
C ASN A 143 7.63 6.51 25.55
N ASP A 144 6.33 6.23 25.69
CA ASP A 144 5.55 5.48 24.70
C ASP A 144 5.44 6.22 23.34
N PHE A 145 5.71 7.53 23.32
CA PHE A 145 5.67 8.39 22.14
C PHE A 145 7.04 8.72 21.55
N SER A 146 8.10 8.07 22.03
CA SER A 146 9.47 8.39 21.61
C SER A 146 10.24 7.14 21.21
N SER A 147 11.18 7.32 20.28
CA SER A 147 12.20 6.32 19.99
C SER A 147 13.55 7.00 19.88
N SER A 148 14.61 6.26 20.23
CA SER A 148 15.99 6.68 20.01
C SER A 148 16.68 5.72 19.07
N GLY A 149 17.92 6.02 18.68
CA GLY A 149 18.72 5.16 17.80
C GLY A 149 18.79 5.61 16.35
N LEU A 150 17.82 6.38 15.84
CA LEU A 150 17.91 6.93 14.46
C LEU A 150 19.07 7.93 14.26
N HIS A 151 19.70 8.41 15.33
CA HIS A 151 20.92 9.23 15.23
C HIS A 151 22.17 8.39 14.95
N ILE A 152 22.11 7.08 15.14
CA ILE A 152 23.20 6.12 14.94
C ILE A 152 23.07 5.55 13.53
N ALA A 153 24.16 5.55 12.77
CA ALA A 153 24.17 4.93 11.45
C ALA A 153 24.07 3.40 11.56
N GLY A 154 23.23 2.80 10.71
CA GLY A 154 23.09 1.35 10.60
C GLY A 154 24.37 0.68 10.08
N ASN A 155 24.55 -0.60 10.41
CA ASN A 155 25.72 -1.37 9.98
C ASN A 155 25.59 -1.77 8.50
N THR A 156 26.33 -1.10 7.64
CA THR A 156 26.40 -1.35 6.19
C THR A 156 27.51 -2.33 5.79
N SER A 157 28.21 -2.96 6.75
CA SER A 157 29.21 -4.02 6.50
C SER A 157 28.53 -5.35 6.17
N ASN A 158 27.70 -5.36 5.14
CA ASN A 158 26.94 -6.50 4.67
C ASN A 158 26.97 -6.55 3.12
N PRO A 159 26.62 -7.67 2.49
CA PRO A 159 26.72 -7.82 1.03
C PRO A 159 25.92 -6.80 0.21
N ALA A 160 24.85 -6.24 0.77
CA ALA A 160 24.04 -5.22 0.10
C ALA A 160 24.62 -3.80 0.27
N GLY A 161 25.56 -3.59 1.20
CA GLY A 161 26.09 -2.27 1.53
C GLY A 161 25.03 -1.31 2.04
N PHE A 162 23.92 -1.82 2.58
CA PHE A 162 22.73 -1.05 2.92
C PHE A 162 22.17 -1.50 4.27
N SER A 163 21.63 -0.57 5.05
CA SER A 163 21.01 -0.86 6.35
C SER A 163 19.74 -0.04 6.51
N VAL A 164 18.71 -0.68 7.09
CA VAL A 164 17.44 -0.04 7.45
C VAL A 164 17.32 -0.05 8.96
N THR A 165 17.05 1.11 9.55
CA THR A 165 16.70 1.24 10.96
C THR A 165 15.31 1.86 11.08
N SER A 166 14.43 1.20 11.82
CA SER A 166 13.06 1.68 12.06
C SER A 166 12.96 2.48 13.36
N ALA A 167 12.20 3.58 13.36
CA ALA A 167 11.73 4.20 14.60
C ALA A 167 10.58 3.36 15.19
N GLN A 168 10.89 2.58 16.21
CA GLN A 168 9.90 1.79 16.95
C GLN A 168 9.23 2.69 17.99
N ILE A 169 8.12 3.32 17.61
CA ILE A 169 7.34 4.22 18.49
C ILE A 169 5.94 3.61 18.69
N PRO A 170 5.66 3.00 19.85
CA PRO A 170 4.35 2.40 20.15
C PRO A 170 3.17 3.37 20.01
N GLY A 171 3.40 4.65 20.27
CA GLY A 171 2.40 5.70 20.14
C GLY A 171 2.02 6.09 18.72
N LEU A 172 2.66 5.54 17.69
CA LEU A 172 2.24 5.74 16.30
C LEU A 172 1.09 4.81 15.86
N ASN A 173 0.70 3.84 16.70
CA ASN A 173 -0.43 2.98 16.40
C ASN A 173 -1.70 3.82 16.18
N THR A 174 -2.44 3.50 15.12
CA THR A 174 -3.60 4.25 14.57
C THR A 174 -3.31 5.60 13.89
N LEU A 175 -2.07 6.10 13.89
CA LEU A 175 -1.76 7.45 13.35
C LEU A 175 -1.38 7.45 11.86
N GLY A 176 -1.25 6.28 11.23
CA GLY A 176 -0.99 6.18 9.79
C GLY A 176 0.38 6.70 9.33
N ILE A 177 1.36 6.78 10.25
CA ILE A 177 2.72 7.21 9.94
C ILE A 177 3.75 6.23 10.52
N SER A 178 4.88 6.11 9.84
CA SER A 178 6.05 5.38 10.30
C SER A 178 7.30 6.08 9.79
N LEU A 179 8.46 5.81 10.42
CA LEU A 179 9.71 6.44 10.04
C LEU A 179 10.84 5.40 10.01
N PHE A 180 11.64 5.49 8.95
CA PHE A 180 12.81 4.65 8.75
C PHE A 180 14.01 5.54 8.38
N ARG A 181 15.18 5.13 8.86
CA ARG A 181 16.48 5.65 8.42
C ARG A 181 17.14 4.61 7.53
N PHE A 182 17.70 5.09 6.43
CA PHE A 182 18.44 4.32 5.47
C PHE A 182 19.91 4.75 5.48
N ASP A 183 20.82 3.81 5.67
CA ASP A 183 22.25 4.06 5.59
C ASP A 183 22.84 3.24 4.43
N TYR A 184 23.65 3.91 3.61
CA TYR A 184 24.30 3.32 2.44
C TYR A 184 25.81 3.42 2.57
N ALA A 185 26.51 2.29 2.41
CA ALA A 185 27.92 2.28 2.09
C ALA A 185 28.13 2.74 0.62
N PRO A 186 29.36 3.09 0.22
CA PRO A 186 29.67 3.28 -1.19
C PRO A 186 29.23 2.08 -2.02
N TRP A 187 28.46 2.33 -3.09
CA TRP A 187 27.87 1.32 -3.97
C TRP A 187 26.82 0.40 -3.32
N GLY A 188 26.38 0.72 -2.10
CA GLY A 188 25.28 0.02 -1.45
C GLY A 188 23.97 0.16 -2.24
N VAL A 189 23.14 -0.88 -2.21
CA VAL A 189 21.89 -0.94 -2.97
C VAL A 189 20.76 -1.41 -2.06
N ASN A 190 19.69 -0.63 -2.03
CA ASN A 190 18.39 -1.12 -1.62
C ASN A 190 17.73 -1.71 -2.87
N SER A 191 17.59 -3.04 -2.92
CA SER A 191 17.05 -3.73 -4.09
C SER A 191 15.67 -3.19 -4.49
N PRO A 192 15.31 -3.23 -5.78
CA PRO A 192 13.97 -2.84 -6.21
C PRO A 192 12.89 -3.61 -5.42
N HIS A 193 12.03 -2.86 -4.75
CA HIS A 193 10.94 -3.39 -3.92
C HIS A 193 9.75 -2.44 -3.96
N ILE A 194 8.63 -2.86 -3.34
CA ILE A 194 7.40 -2.09 -3.27
C ILE A 194 6.81 -2.15 -1.86
N HIS A 195 6.17 -1.06 -1.43
CA HIS A 195 5.38 -1.00 -0.22
C HIS A 195 3.90 -1.06 -0.58
N HIS A 196 3.24 -2.20 -0.32
CA HIS A 196 1.88 -2.47 -0.82
C HIS A 196 0.80 -1.58 -0.16
N ARG A 197 1.09 -0.99 1.02
CA ARG A 197 0.11 -0.27 1.85
C ARG A 197 0.55 1.13 2.26
N ALA A 198 1.67 1.63 1.74
CA ALA A 198 2.18 2.94 2.12
C ALA A 198 2.85 3.63 0.94
N THR A 199 2.67 4.94 0.86
CA THR A 199 3.54 5.80 0.06
C THR A 199 4.77 6.16 0.88
N GLU A 200 5.89 6.41 0.20
CA GLU A 200 7.15 6.75 0.86
C GLU A 200 7.60 8.16 0.43
N ILE A 201 8.01 8.96 1.41
CA ILE A 201 8.66 10.25 1.18
C ILE A 201 10.07 10.16 1.74
N LEU A 202 11.07 10.27 0.86
CA LEU A 202 12.48 10.18 1.22
C LEU A 202 13.10 11.58 1.32
N THR A 203 13.85 11.80 2.41
CA THR A 203 14.72 12.97 2.56
C THR A 203 16.15 12.51 2.71
N VAL A 204 17.04 12.98 1.83
CA VAL A 204 18.47 12.66 1.93
C VAL A 204 19.11 13.60 2.94
N LEU A 205 19.65 13.03 4.01
CA LEU A 205 20.25 13.81 5.11
C LEU A 205 21.70 14.20 4.84
N GLU A 206 22.46 13.36 4.16
CA GLU A 206 23.90 13.54 3.98
C GLU A 206 24.33 13.14 2.57
N VAL A 207 24.85 14.12 1.81
CA VAL A 207 25.43 13.91 0.48
C VAL A 207 26.81 14.54 0.44
N PHE A 208 26.88 15.85 0.65
CA PHE A 208 28.13 16.61 0.56
C PHE A 208 29.03 16.49 1.81
N GLY A 209 28.47 16.12 2.97
CA GLY A 209 29.21 15.83 4.21
C GLY A 209 29.63 14.37 4.39
N SER A 210 29.24 13.49 3.46
CA SER A 210 29.36 12.02 3.58
C SER A 210 30.78 11.54 3.91
N LYS A 211 30.85 10.46 4.69
CA LYS A 211 32.11 9.77 5.07
C LYS A 211 32.04 8.29 4.69
N PRO A 212 32.85 7.81 3.72
CA PRO A 212 33.82 8.57 2.93
C PRO A 212 33.16 9.54 1.95
N GLN A 213 33.89 10.56 1.50
CA GLN A 213 33.36 11.55 0.57
C GLN A 213 32.97 10.90 -0.76
N ILE A 214 31.76 11.17 -1.23
CA ILE A 214 31.30 10.80 -2.58
C ILE A 214 32.20 11.50 -3.61
N PRO A 215 32.73 10.80 -4.63
CA PRO A 215 33.55 11.41 -5.68
C PRO A 215 32.89 12.61 -6.37
N SER A 216 33.67 13.66 -6.67
CA SER A 216 33.12 14.91 -7.24
C SER A 216 32.50 14.74 -8.61
N ASP A 217 33.02 13.85 -9.45
CA ASP A 217 32.49 13.54 -10.78
C ASP A 217 31.08 12.97 -10.72
N VAL A 218 30.78 12.13 -9.71
CA VAL A 218 29.43 11.64 -9.43
C VAL A 218 28.50 12.80 -9.08
N LEU A 219 28.91 13.69 -8.17
CA LEU A 219 28.09 14.82 -7.72
C LEU A 219 27.87 15.86 -8.84
N VAL A 220 28.92 16.19 -9.60
CA VAL A 220 28.85 17.07 -10.79
C VAL A 220 27.83 16.54 -11.78
N LYS A 221 27.86 15.23 -12.06
CA LYS A 221 26.93 14.61 -13.01
C LYS A 221 25.51 14.52 -12.46
N ALA A 222 25.34 14.17 -11.19
CA ALA A 222 24.04 14.04 -10.55
C ALA A 222 23.30 15.38 -10.42
N PHE A 223 24.02 16.42 -9.98
CA PHE A 223 23.44 17.74 -9.74
C PHE A 223 23.57 18.70 -10.93
N GLN A 224 24.25 18.29 -12.01
CA GLN A 224 24.47 19.09 -13.21
C GLN A 224 25.13 20.46 -12.94
N VAL A 225 26.13 20.47 -12.05
CA VAL A 225 26.89 21.66 -11.64
C VAL A 225 28.39 21.44 -11.84
N ASP A 226 29.19 22.50 -11.86
CA ASP A 226 30.65 22.36 -11.96
C ASP A 226 31.32 21.94 -10.63
N ASN A 227 32.60 21.57 -10.71
CA ASN A 227 33.37 21.11 -9.55
C ASN A 227 33.58 22.21 -8.50
N ASN A 228 33.60 23.49 -8.89
CA ASN A 228 33.75 24.60 -7.96
C ASN A 228 32.49 24.74 -7.09
N VAL A 229 31.31 24.58 -7.68
CA VAL A 229 30.03 24.55 -6.94
C VAL A 229 29.98 23.37 -5.98
N VAL A 230 30.36 22.16 -6.42
CA VAL A 230 30.44 20.98 -5.53
C VAL A 230 31.37 21.23 -4.35
N ASN A 231 32.59 21.73 -4.60
CA ASN A 231 33.56 22.01 -3.54
C ASN A 231 33.10 23.13 -2.61
N TYR A 232 32.44 24.16 -3.15
CA TYR A 232 31.84 25.22 -2.35
C TYR A 232 30.75 24.66 -1.42
N ILE A 233 29.85 23.82 -1.93
CA ILE A 233 28.80 23.19 -1.10
C ILE A 233 29.44 22.30 -0.03
N ARG A 234 30.44 21.47 -0.38
CA ARG A 234 31.17 20.66 0.61
C ARG A 234 31.79 21.51 1.72
N SER A 235 32.28 22.71 1.43
CA SER A 235 32.85 23.59 2.45
C SER A 235 31.84 24.10 3.51
N LYS A 236 30.54 23.83 3.32
CA LYS A 236 29.47 24.20 4.25
C LYS A 236 29.07 23.08 5.21
N PHE A 237 29.61 21.87 5.02
CA PHE A 237 29.36 20.67 5.82
C PHE A 237 30.68 20.09 6.35
#